data_AF-A0A078JW47-F1
#
_entry.id   AF-A0A078JW47-F1
#
_cell.length_a   1.000
_cell.length_b   1.000
_cell.length_c   1.000
_cell.angle_alpha   90.00
_cell.angle_beta   90.00
_cell.angle_gamma   90.00
#
_symmetry.space_group_name_H-M   'P 1'
#
loop_
_entity.id
_entity.type
_entity.pdbx_description
1 polymer ?
#
loop_
_entity_poly.entity_id
_entity_poly.type
_entity_poly.pdbx_seq_one_letter_code
_entity_poly.pdbx_strand_id
1 'polypeptide(L)'
;LKLAHQPAKIDHLVAGSAILAAICTAVDRVGYIREASFEILHKHCREKTSVPLTILHVFTHIAGEKMMSSSDHDISNAVLKSIVMFPEEKHFGTVEGNAKLHPGKNKCPYSDRSSSLEAMASMLMEFIQEFTQSNTLHQSLTEFRPEHKNFQLVMARDQSVPLCDILSLVELIGCYTDWTSENIVALLLKMLGMPLSVNFAVSVVSLLGQLSSIGVDADGCENKEISNLREKLSAFLQCETTLKAGFAVQIATLCSLLKTLQLDFSTVFRLKTAMLPGCGDQSLSASANLVTKWFSLLSDEQRVFTKLLLLNDSFVQKVIKI
;
A
#
# COMPACT_ATOMS: atom_id res chain seq x y z
N LEU A 1 10.02 -5.87 35.86
CA LEU A 1 8.67 -6.43 35.58
C LEU A 1 8.73 -7.23 34.28
N LYS A 2 8.52 -8.55 34.32
CA LYS A 2 8.11 -9.29 33.12
C LYS A 2 6.63 -9.03 32.94
N LEU A 3 6.26 -8.13 32.03
CA LEU A 3 4.89 -8.04 31.55
C LEU A 3 4.62 -9.35 30.81
N ALA A 4 3.81 -10.22 31.41
CA ALA A 4 3.32 -11.40 30.72
C ALA A 4 2.51 -10.92 29.50
N HIS A 5 3.00 -11.21 28.29
CA HIS A 5 2.24 -11.00 27.06
C HIS A 5 1.13 -12.06 26.99
N GLN A 6 0.08 -11.85 27.78
CA GLN A 6 -1.21 -12.44 27.43
C GLN A 6 -1.89 -11.51 26.44
N PRO A 7 -2.35 -12.03 25.29
CA PRO A 7 -3.13 -11.22 24.35
C PRO A 7 -4.36 -10.66 25.06
N ALA A 8 -4.64 -9.38 24.82
CA ALA A 8 -5.82 -8.74 25.39
C ALA A 8 -7.08 -9.46 24.93
N LYS A 9 -8.03 -9.66 25.85
CA LYS A 9 -9.37 -10.17 25.51
C LYS A 9 -10.07 -9.17 24.59
N ILE A 10 -10.97 -9.67 23.73
CA ILE A 10 -11.76 -8.84 22.80
C ILE A 10 -12.44 -7.68 23.54
N ASP A 11 -13.05 -7.96 24.70
CA ASP A 11 -13.73 -6.93 25.50
C ASP A 11 -12.79 -5.80 25.95
N HIS A 12 -11.53 -6.12 26.25
CA HIS A 12 -10.53 -5.11 26.62
C HIS A 12 -10.12 -4.26 25.42
N LEU A 13 -10.02 -4.86 24.22
CA LEU A 13 -9.72 -4.13 22.98
C LEU A 13 -10.85 -3.17 22.62
N VAL A 14 -12.10 -3.63 22.72
CA VAL A 14 -13.31 -2.82 22.47
C VAL A 14 -13.48 -1.71 23.51
N ALA A 15 -13.23 -1.99 24.79
CA ALA A 15 -13.27 -0.96 25.82
C ALA A 15 -12.15 0.08 25.64
N GLY A 16 -10.93 -0.38 25.31
CA GLY A 16 -9.79 0.48 25.02
C GLY A 16 -10.02 1.39 23.81
N SER A 17 -10.63 0.86 22.73
CA SER A 17 -10.99 1.66 21.56
C SER A 17 -12.07 2.68 21.87
N ALA A 18 -13.06 2.34 22.70
CA ALA A 18 -14.08 3.28 23.15
C ALA A 18 -13.46 4.44 23.94
N ILE A 19 -12.56 4.15 24.88
CA ILE A 19 -11.85 5.17 25.66
C ILE A 19 -11.00 6.06 24.74
N LEU A 20 -10.25 5.47 23.81
CA LEU A 20 -9.44 6.21 22.85
C LEU A 20 -10.31 7.16 22.00
N ALA A 21 -11.42 6.67 21.45
CA ALA A 21 -12.33 7.50 20.67
C ALA A 21 -12.96 8.61 21.50
N ALA A 22 -13.37 8.34 22.73
CA ALA A 22 -13.92 9.36 23.63
C ALA A 22 -12.91 10.47 23.91
N ILE A 23 -11.66 10.11 24.22
CA ILE A 23 -10.58 11.07 24.45
C ILE A 23 -10.34 11.90 23.18
N CYS A 24 -10.07 11.24 22.04
CA CYS A 24 -9.79 11.92 20.78
C CYS A 24 -10.93 12.85 20.35
N THR A 25 -12.19 12.45 20.58
CA THR A 25 -13.37 13.27 20.28
C THR A 25 -13.48 14.47 21.22
N ALA A 26 -13.21 14.28 22.52
CA ALA A 26 -13.25 15.32 23.53
C ALA A 26 -12.16 16.39 23.34
N VAL A 27 -10.97 16.00 22.84
CA VAL A 27 -9.86 16.92 22.56
C VAL A 27 -9.78 17.39 21.10
N ASP A 28 -10.79 17.07 20.29
CA ASP A 28 -10.86 17.41 18.85
C ASP A 28 -9.67 16.92 18.01
N ARG A 29 -9.16 15.72 18.34
CA ARG A 29 -8.06 15.02 17.66
C ARG A 29 -8.55 13.75 16.96
N VAL A 30 -9.65 13.86 16.23
CA VAL A 30 -10.26 12.74 15.48
C VAL A 30 -9.38 12.21 14.33
N GLY A 31 -8.32 12.93 13.94
CA GLY A 31 -7.31 12.42 13.02
C GLY A 31 -6.63 11.14 13.51
N TYR A 32 -6.36 11.01 14.82
CA TYR A 32 -5.70 9.82 15.36
C TYR A 32 -6.56 8.55 15.30
N ILE A 33 -7.88 8.67 15.49
CA ILE A 33 -8.77 7.50 15.34
C ILE A 33 -8.90 7.10 13.87
N ARG A 34 -8.77 8.05 12.93
CA ARG A 34 -8.74 7.78 11.49
C ARG A 34 -7.45 7.05 11.09
N GLU A 35 -6.29 7.53 11.52
CA GLU A 35 -5.00 6.87 11.31
C GLU A 35 -5.00 5.46 11.91
N ALA A 36 -5.46 5.32 13.16
CA ALA A 36 -5.62 4.02 13.80
C ALA A 36 -6.57 3.09 13.04
N SER A 37 -7.61 3.64 12.39
CA SER A 37 -8.53 2.85 11.58
C SER A 37 -7.82 2.21 10.38
N PHE A 38 -7.02 2.99 9.64
CA PHE A 38 -6.23 2.47 8.53
C PHE A 38 -5.19 1.46 8.97
N GLU A 39 -4.49 1.71 10.07
CA GLU A 39 -3.51 0.76 10.63
C GLU A 39 -4.16 -0.57 11.06
N ILE A 40 -5.36 -0.51 11.65
CA ILE A 40 -6.13 -1.70 12.02
C ILE A 40 -6.52 -2.47 10.76
N LEU A 41 -7.06 -1.80 9.75
CA LEU A 41 -7.46 -2.43 8.49
C LEU A 41 -6.26 -3.06 7.78
N HIS A 42 -5.13 -2.36 7.71
CA HIS A 42 -3.91 -2.86 7.07
C HIS A 42 -3.41 -4.14 7.75
N LYS A 43 -3.26 -4.12 9.09
CA LYS A 43 -2.74 -5.26 9.86
C LYS A 43 -3.66 -6.48 9.85
N HIS A 44 -4.97 -6.27 9.75
CA HIS A 44 -5.96 -7.34 9.90
C HIS A 44 -6.73 -7.62 8.61
N CYS A 45 -6.27 -7.13 7.45
CA CYS A 45 -6.97 -7.28 6.16
C CYS A 45 -7.25 -8.74 5.76
N ARG A 46 -6.45 -9.69 6.26
CA ARG A 46 -6.57 -11.13 6.00
C ARG A 46 -7.21 -11.91 7.14
N GLU A 47 -7.47 -11.27 8.27
CA GLU A 47 -8.09 -11.94 9.40
C GLU A 47 -9.60 -12.06 9.18
N LYS A 48 -10.13 -13.26 9.45
CA LYS A 48 -11.58 -13.52 9.43
C LYS A 48 -12.26 -13.11 10.74
N THR A 49 -11.66 -12.17 11.48
CA THR A 49 -12.16 -11.73 12.78
C THR A 49 -13.07 -10.52 12.61
N SER A 50 -14.16 -10.47 13.38
CA SER A 50 -15.05 -9.30 13.41
C SER A 50 -14.55 -8.18 14.32
N VAL A 51 -13.43 -8.40 15.02
CA VAL A 51 -12.88 -7.49 16.04
C VAL A 51 -12.44 -6.16 15.42
N PRO A 52 -11.68 -6.13 14.29
CA PRO A 52 -11.35 -4.88 13.61
C PRO A 52 -12.60 -4.07 13.26
N LEU A 53 -13.59 -4.70 12.63
CA LEU A 53 -14.85 -4.03 12.28
C LEU A 53 -15.58 -3.51 13.52
N THR A 54 -15.63 -4.29 14.60
CA THR A 54 -16.26 -3.84 15.85
C THR A 54 -15.56 -2.60 16.41
N ILE A 55 -14.23 -2.56 16.38
CA ILE A 55 -13.45 -1.39 16.84
C ILE A 55 -13.75 -0.16 15.97
N LEU A 56 -13.80 -0.32 14.63
CA LEU A 56 -14.11 0.76 13.69
C LEU A 56 -15.52 1.34 13.91
N HIS A 57 -16.50 0.47 14.17
CA HIS A 57 -17.84 0.90 14.55
C HIS A 57 -17.88 1.66 15.86
N VAL A 58 -17.11 1.22 16.87
CA VAL A 58 -17.00 1.95 18.14
C VAL A 58 -16.43 3.34 17.93
N PHE A 59 -15.37 3.47 17.11
CA PHE A 59 -14.80 4.76 16.76
C PHE A 59 -15.86 5.68 16.13
N THR A 60 -16.57 5.19 15.12
CA THR A 60 -17.59 5.99 14.44
C THR A 60 -18.82 6.26 15.29
N HIS A 61 -19.20 5.34 16.18
CA HIS A 61 -20.31 5.55 17.11
C HIS A 61 -20.04 6.69 18.09
N ILE A 62 -18.80 6.80 18.59
CA ILE A 62 -18.42 7.81 19.58
C ILE A 62 -18.05 9.14 18.93
N ALA A 63 -17.22 9.10 17.88
CA ALA A 63 -16.75 10.30 17.21
C ALA A 63 -17.77 10.85 16.21
N GLY A 64 -18.71 10.02 15.77
CA GLY A 64 -19.84 10.39 14.93
C GLY A 64 -19.41 11.09 13.65
N GLU A 65 -20.13 12.17 13.33
CA GLU A 65 -19.82 13.01 12.19
C GLU A 65 -18.41 13.56 12.27
N LYS A 66 -17.81 13.89 13.43
CA LYS A 66 -16.46 14.47 13.46
C LYS A 66 -15.40 13.58 12.79
N MET A 67 -15.54 12.25 12.87
CA MET A 67 -14.63 11.33 12.19
C MET A 67 -14.88 11.30 10.67
N MET A 68 -16.15 11.40 10.28
CA MET A 68 -16.66 11.26 8.90
C MET A 68 -16.77 12.61 8.16
N SER A 69 -16.73 13.73 8.86
CA SER A 69 -16.94 15.10 8.40
C SER A 69 -15.59 15.75 8.09
N SER A 70 -14.94 15.21 7.08
CA SER A 70 -14.16 16.06 6.20
C SER A 70 -15.04 16.32 4.98
N SER A 71 -14.73 17.37 4.22
CA SER A 71 -15.48 17.79 3.04
C SER A 71 -15.90 16.59 2.17
N ASP A 72 -16.98 16.73 1.39
CA ASP A 72 -17.48 15.72 0.43
C ASP A 72 -16.43 15.21 -0.59
N HIS A 73 -15.18 15.64 -0.47
CA HIS A 73 -14.01 15.34 -1.28
C HIS A 73 -12.86 14.63 -0.53
N ASP A 74 -13.04 14.22 0.73
CA ASP A 74 -12.00 13.46 1.44
C ASP A 74 -11.95 12.01 0.97
N ILE A 75 -11.02 11.75 0.05
CA ILE A 75 -10.79 10.43 -0.53
C ILE A 75 -10.43 9.38 0.53
N SER A 76 -9.74 9.76 1.61
CA SER A 76 -9.39 8.81 2.67
C SER A 76 -10.65 8.29 3.35
N ASN A 77 -11.62 9.16 3.64
CA ASN A 77 -12.89 8.77 4.22
C ASN A 77 -13.74 7.92 3.25
N ALA A 78 -13.73 8.26 1.96
CA ALA A 78 -14.42 7.46 0.94
C ALA A 78 -13.84 6.04 0.87
N VAL A 79 -12.51 5.91 0.83
CA VAL A 79 -11.81 4.62 0.83
C VAL A 79 -12.06 3.84 2.13
N LEU A 80 -12.00 4.50 3.29
CA LEU A 80 -12.30 3.88 4.59
C LEU A 80 -13.72 3.29 4.61
N LYS A 81 -14.73 4.06 4.16
CA LYS A 81 -16.11 3.58 4.04
C LYS A 81 -16.21 2.38 3.13
N SER A 82 -15.62 2.43 1.94
CA SER A 82 -15.64 1.33 0.97
C SER A 82 -14.97 0.07 1.49
N ILE A 83 -13.84 0.19 2.19
CA ILE A 83 -13.12 -0.95 2.78
C ILE A 83 -13.89 -1.55 3.94
N VAL A 84 -14.58 -0.75 4.75
CA VAL A 84 -15.37 -1.26 5.89
C VAL A 84 -16.66 -1.95 5.40
N MET A 85 -17.32 -1.38 4.39
CA MET A 85 -18.53 -1.96 3.80
C MET A 85 -18.28 -3.29 3.08
N PHE A 86 -17.14 -3.43 2.40
CA PHE A 86 -16.81 -4.66 1.66
C PHE A 86 -16.86 -5.96 2.50
N PRO A 87 -16.15 -6.08 3.64
CA PRO A 87 -16.24 -7.23 4.51
C PRO A 87 -17.55 -7.27 5.29
N GLU A 88 -18.22 -6.15 5.57
CA GLU A 88 -19.56 -6.15 6.20
C GLU A 88 -20.59 -6.83 5.31
N GLU A 89 -20.66 -6.47 4.02
CA GLU A 89 -21.57 -7.12 3.07
C GLU A 89 -21.27 -8.61 2.94
N LYS A 90 -19.98 -8.98 2.95
CA LYS A 90 -19.54 -10.37 2.81
C LYS A 90 -19.75 -11.23 4.06
N HIS A 91 -19.51 -10.69 5.26
CA HIS A 91 -19.59 -11.44 6.52
C HIS A 91 -20.94 -11.30 7.23
N PHE A 92 -21.61 -10.16 7.06
CA PHE A 92 -22.80 -9.77 7.81
C PHE A 92 -24.00 -9.39 6.94
N GLY A 93 -23.90 -9.49 5.60
CA GLY A 93 -25.00 -9.20 4.67
C GLY A 93 -26.27 -10.06 4.84
N THR A 94 -26.30 -10.99 5.78
CA THR A 94 -27.53 -11.67 6.23
C THR A 94 -28.29 -10.82 7.23
N VAL A 95 -29.61 -10.98 7.29
CA VAL A 95 -30.48 -10.23 8.22
C VAL A 95 -30.02 -10.38 9.69
N GLU A 96 -29.51 -11.55 10.07
CA GLU A 96 -29.02 -11.84 11.43
C GLU A 96 -27.63 -11.26 11.71
N GLY A 97 -26.73 -11.23 10.72
CA GLY A 97 -25.41 -10.61 10.85
C GLY A 97 -25.50 -9.09 11.02
N ASN A 98 -26.33 -8.46 10.20
CA ASN A 98 -26.62 -7.02 10.30
C ASN A 98 -27.26 -6.64 11.63
N ALA A 99 -28.14 -7.49 12.20
CA ALA A 99 -28.74 -7.23 13.50
C ALA A 99 -27.73 -7.30 14.67
N LYS A 100 -26.63 -8.06 14.52
CA LYS A 100 -25.55 -8.17 15.53
C LYS A 100 -24.62 -6.96 15.49
N LEU A 101 -24.29 -6.44 14.31
CA LEU A 101 -23.45 -5.24 14.15
C LEU A 101 -24.23 -3.93 14.36
N HIS A 102 -25.51 -3.91 13.98
CA HIS A 102 -26.37 -2.74 14.07
C HIS A 102 -27.66 -3.04 14.83
N PRO A 103 -27.62 -3.03 16.18
CA PRO A 103 -28.82 -3.17 16.99
C PRO A 103 -29.81 -2.03 16.68
N GLY A 104 -31.07 -2.37 16.40
CA GLY A 104 -32.18 -1.40 16.38
C GLY A 104 -32.53 -0.74 15.04
N LYS A 105 -32.36 -1.40 13.89
CA LYS A 105 -32.66 -0.85 12.53
C LYS A 105 -31.85 0.40 12.15
N ASN A 106 -30.78 0.70 12.86
CA ASN A 106 -29.89 1.79 12.50
C ASN A 106 -29.09 1.42 11.24
N LYS A 107 -29.00 2.34 10.29
CA LYS A 107 -28.15 2.18 9.10
C LYS A 107 -26.68 2.19 9.53
N CYS A 108 -25.84 1.38 8.88
CA CYS A 108 -24.40 1.43 9.10
C CYS A 108 -23.86 2.84 8.81
N PRO A 109 -23.12 3.48 9.73
CA PRO A 109 -22.53 4.80 9.48
C PRO A 109 -21.61 4.85 8.26
N TYR A 110 -20.99 3.72 7.89
CA TYR A 110 -20.14 3.62 6.71
C TYR A 110 -20.90 3.42 5.39
N SER A 111 -22.18 3.00 5.45
CA SER A 111 -23.00 2.74 4.25
C SER A 111 -23.42 4.01 3.50
N ASP A 112 -23.34 5.18 4.12
CA ASP A 112 -23.70 6.43 3.47
C ASP A 112 -22.64 6.86 2.46
N ARG A 113 -23.04 6.92 1.18
CA ARG A 113 -22.21 7.31 0.03
C ARG A 113 -20.95 6.45 -0.19
N SER A 114 -20.91 5.22 0.34
CA SER A 114 -19.82 4.28 0.04
C SER A 114 -19.84 3.85 -1.43
N SER A 115 -18.68 3.78 -2.06
CA SER A 115 -18.50 3.25 -3.42
C SER A 115 -17.96 1.83 -3.39
N SER A 116 -17.99 1.11 -4.53
CA SER A 116 -17.30 -0.18 -4.62
C SER A 116 -15.78 -0.02 -4.53
N LEU A 117 -15.07 -1.05 -4.06
CA LEU A 117 -13.60 -1.04 -4.01
C LEU A 117 -12.98 -0.89 -5.41
N GLU A 118 -13.62 -1.44 -6.45
CA GLU A 118 -13.17 -1.30 -7.84
C GLU A 118 -13.25 0.15 -8.34
N ALA A 119 -14.33 0.86 -8.00
CA ALA A 119 -14.50 2.27 -8.35
C ALA A 119 -13.45 3.14 -7.62
N MET A 120 -13.17 2.84 -6.35
CA MET A 120 -12.14 3.55 -5.58
C MET A 120 -10.73 3.26 -6.11
N ALA A 121 -10.43 2.01 -6.46
CA ALA A 121 -9.17 1.66 -7.11
C ALA A 121 -8.98 2.45 -8.40
N SER A 122 -10.00 2.52 -9.25
CA SER A 122 -9.95 3.23 -10.52
C SER A 122 -9.70 4.73 -10.31
N MET A 123 -10.43 5.36 -9.39
CA MET A 123 -10.25 6.77 -9.03
C MET A 123 -8.84 7.08 -8.49
N LEU A 124 -8.32 6.25 -7.59
CA LEU A 124 -6.95 6.44 -7.07
C LEU A 124 -5.89 6.25 -8.16
N MET A 125 -6.11 5.30 -9.07
CA MET A 125 -5.23 5.09 -10.20
C MET A 125 -5.24 6.27 -11.18
N GLU A 126 -6.39 6.92 -11.40
CA GLU A 126 -6.48 8.17 -12.16
C GLU A 126 -5.63 9.28 -11.51
N PHE A 127 -5.71 9.45 -10.18
CA PHE A 127 -4.86 10.41 -9.47
C PHE A 127 -3.37 10.10 -9.66
N ILE A 128 -2.96 8.83 -9.53
CA ILE A 128 -1.57 8.41 -9.76
C ILE A 128 -1.12 8.74 -11.21
N GLN A 129 -1.99 8.59 -12.20
CA GLN A 129 -1.68 8.97 -13.58
C GLN A 129 -1.53 10.48 -13.76
N GLU A 130 -2.34 11.30 -13.09
CA GLU A 130 -2.23 12.77 -13.13
C GLU A 130 -0.86 13.25 -12.63
N PHE A 131 -0.29 12.61 -11.60
CA PHE A 131 1.08 12.89 -11.14
C PHE A 131 2.14 12.62 -12.22
N THR A 132 1.90 11.65 -13.09
CA THR A 132 2.79 11.35 -14.22
C THR A 132 2.77 12.49 -15.25
N GLN A 133 1.58 12.98 -15.59
CA GLN A 133 1.38 14.07 -16.57
C GLN A 133 1.87 15.43 -16.04
N SER A 134 1.75 15.66 -14.74
CA SER A 134 2.21 16.89 -14.08
C SER A 134 3.74 17.00 -14.10
N ASN A 135 4.43 15.88 -13.84
CA ASN A 135 5.89 15.81 -13.86
C ASN A 135 6.48 15.95 -15.28
N THR A 136 5.82 15.41 -16.31
CA THR A 136 6.27 15.55 -17.70
C THR A 136 6.12 16.98 -18.20
N LEU A 137 5.04 17.68 -17.82
CA LEU A 137 4.86 19.10 -18.14
C LEU A 137 5.90 20.00 -17.43
N HIS A 138 6.24 19.70 -16.17
CA HIS A 138 7.27 20.48 -15.47
C HIS A 138 8.66 20.31 -16.10
N GLN A 139 9.00 19.10 -16.58
CA GLN A 139 10.24 18.84 -17.32
C GLN A 139 10.25 19.46 -18.72
N SER A 140 9.11 19.54 -19.40
CA SER A 140 9.04 20.21 -20.72
C SER A 140 9.05 21.73 -20.61
N LEU A 141 8.61 22.31 -19.48
CA LEU A 141 8.57 23.74 -19.23
C LEU A 141 9.88 24.33 -18.68
N THR A 142 10.93 23.52 -18.49
CA THR A 142 12.30 24.02 -18.27
C THR A 142 12.95 24.59 -19.53
N GLU A 143 12.29 24.52 -20.69
CA GLU A 143 12.58 25.33 -21.86
C GLU A 143 11.36 26.23 -22.17
N PHE A 144 11.57 27.54 -22.09
CA PHE A 144 10.69 28.66 -22.49
C PHE A 144 9.77 29.31 -21.43
N ARG A 145 9.79 30.65 -21.53
CA ARG A 145 9.30 31.74 -20.67
C ARG A 145 7.81 31.64 -20.23
N PRO A 146 7.41 32.46 -19.22
CA PRO A 146 6.15 32.36 -18.51
C PRO A 146 5.04 33.02 -19.32
N GLU A 147 3.85 32.40 -19.37
CA GLU A 147 2.54 33.06 -19.52
C GLU A 147 1.44 32.03 -19.81
N HIS A 148 1.12 31.11 -18.90
CA HIS A 148 -0.16 30.37 -19.02
C HIS A 148 -0.81 30.17 -17.66
N LYS A 149 -1.79 31.05 -17.38
CA LYS A 149 -2.62 31.16 -16.17
C LYS A 149 -3.61 30.00 -15.93
N ASN A 150 -3.31 28.77 -16.37
CA ASN A 150 -4.18 27.61 -16.13
C ASN A 150 -3.55 26.50 -15.26
N PHE A 151 -2.33 26.69 -14.76
CA PHE A 151 -1.66 25.74 -13.85
C PHE A 151 -2.07 25.88 -12.38
N GLN A 152 -2.90 26.86 -12.04
CA GLN A 152 -3.38 27.03 -10.67
C GLN A 152 -4.48 26.05 -10.27
N LEU A 153 -5.11 25.28 -11.17
CA LEU A 153 -6.21 24.38 -10.77
C LEU A 153 -5.76 23.09 -10.05
N VAL A 154 -4.51 22.64 -10.23
CA VAL A 154 -3.98 21.46 -9.52
C VAL A 154 -3.32 21.86 -8.20
N MET A 155 -2.75 23.07 -8.12
CA MET A 155 -2.10 23.61 -6.91
C MET A 155 -3.02 24.50 -6.05
N ALA A 156 -4.20 24.90 -6.53
CA ALA A 156 -5.23 25.63 -5.77
C ALA A 156 -6.32 24.70 -5.21
N ARG A 157 -6.10 23.38 -5.17
CA ARG A 157 -6.71 22.55 -4.14
C ARG A 157 -5.85 22.72 -2.90
N ASP A 158 -6.31 23.57 -1.99
CA ASP A 158 -5.71 23.86 -0.68
C ASP A 158 -5.71 22.62 0.29
N GLN A 159 -5.74 21.39 -0.26
CA GLN A 159 -5.76 20.08 0.42
C GLN A 159 -5.19 18.97 -0.50
N SER A 160 -4.02 19.15 -1.12
CA SER A 160 -3.42 18.10 -1.97
C SER A 160 -2.97 16.91 -1.10
N VAL A 161 -3.69 15.79 -1.16
CA VAL A 161 -3.27 14.52 -0.56
C VAL A 161 -1.91 14.12 -1.17
N PRO A 162 -0.85 13.92 -0.36
CA PRO A 162 0.44 13.45 -0.84
C PRO A 162 0.35 12.17 -1.69
N LEU A 163 1.22 12.03 -2.68
CA LEU A 163 1.30 10.81 -3.50
C LEU A 163 1.49 9.55 -2.64
N CYS A 164 2.26 9.63 -1.54
CA CYS A 164 2.45 8.50 -0.63
C CYS A 164 1.13 8.03 -0.02
N ASP A 165 0.24 8.96 0.36
CA ASP A 165 -1.05 8.62 0.95
C ASP A 165 -1.94 7.93 -0.09
N ILE A 166 -1.95 8.43 -1.34
CA ILE A 166 -2.69 7.79 -2.44
C ILE A 166 -2.17 6.38 -2.69
N LEU A 167 -0.85 6.18 -2.75
CA LEU A 167 -0.25 4.86 -2.93
C LEU A 167 -0.56 3.92 -1.75
N SER A 168 -0.60 4.44 -0.54
CA SER A 168 -0.97 3.68 0.67
C SER A 168 -2.44 3.23 0.62
N LEU A 169 -3.33 4.09 0.13
CA LEU A 169 -4.74 3.74 -0.09
C LEU A 169 -4.88 2.66 -1.18
N VAL A 170 -4.09 2.73 -2.26
CA VAL A 170 -4.08 1.67 -3.29
C VAL A 170 -3.54 0.35 -2.75
N GLU A 171 -2.46 0.37 -1.98
CA GLU A 171 -1.94 -0.82 -1.29
C GLU A 171 -3.04 -1.45 -0.42
N LEU A 172 -3.71 -0.62 0.39
CA LEU A 172 -4.75 -1.08 1.29
C LEU A 172 -5.95 -1.67 0.53
N ILE A 173 -6.41 -1.05 -0.56
CA ILE A 173 -7.46 -1.64 -1.40
C ILE A 173 -6.99 -2.99 -1.96
N GLY A 174 -5.74 -3.08 -2.42
CA GLY A 174 -5.14 -4.32 -2.91
C GLY A 174 -5.12 -5.46 -1.86
N CYS A 175 -5.13 -5.13 -0.56
CA CYS A 175 -5.27 -6.13 0.50
C CYS A 175 -6.68 -6.75 0.59
N TYR A 176 -7.73 -6.02 0.19
CA TYR A 176 -9.12 -6.45 0.29
C TYR A 176 -9.70 -6.96 -1.04
N THR A 177 -9.13 -6.53 -2.18
CA THR A 177 -9.52 -7.00 -3.51
C THR A 177 -8.60 -8.09 -4.03
N ASP A 178 -8.87 -8.57 -5.24
CA ASP A 178 -7.84 -9.27 -6.00
C ASP A 178 -6.71 -8.28 -6.33
N TRP A 179 -5.54 -8.51 -5.76
CA TRP A 179 -4.34 -7.69 -5.98
C TRP A 179 -3.92 -7.68 -7.46
N THR A 180 -4.32 -8.72 -8.22
CA THR A 180 -4.04 -8.84 -9.66
C THR A 180 -5.01 -8.03 -10.52
N SER A 181 -6.03 -7.38 -9.93
CA SER A 181 -7.05 -6.64 -10.67
C SER A 181 -6.41 -5.87 -11.83
N GLU A 182 -6.87 -6.15 -13.05
CA GLU A 182 -6.21 -5.74 -14.29
C GLU A 182 -5.89 -4.24 -14.32
N ASN A 183 -6.65 -3.45 -13.56
CA ASN A 183 -6.54 -2.00 -13.47
C ASN A 183 -5.37 -1.50 -12.60
N ILE A 184 -4.87 -2.25 -11.61
CA ILE A 184 -3.83 -1.75 -10.69
C ILE A 184 -2.43 -2.15 -11.18
N VAL A 185 -2.11 -3.45 -11.15
CA VAL A 185 -0.74 -3.94 -11.44
C VAL A 185 -0.35 -3.66 -12.89
N ALA A 186 -1.25 -3.90 -13.85
CA ALA A 186 -0.94 -3.68 -15.27
C ALA A 186 -0.70 -2.19 -15.57
N LEU A 187 -1.46 -1.29 -14.93
CA LEU A 187 -1.32 0.14 -15.10
C LEU A 187 -0.02 0.67 -14.48
N LEU A 188 0.33 0.24 -13.26
CA LEU A 188 1.60 0.58 -12.62
C LEU A 188 2.80 0.12 -13.48
N LEU A 189 2.72 -1.09 -14.05
CA LEU A 189 3.74 -1.60 -14.96
C LEU A 189 3.82 -0.79 -16.26
N LYS A 190 2.68 -0.37 -16.83
CA LYS A 190 2.64 0.52 -18.00
C LYS A 190 3.33 1.85 -17.70
N MET A 191 3.15 2.40 -16.50
CA MET A 191 3.78 3.64 -16.07
C MET A 191 5.31 3.52 -15.96
N LEU A 192 5.83 2.37 -15.50
CA LEU A 192 7.29 2.13 -15.50
C LEU A 192 7.91 2.11 -16.90
N GLY A 193 7.11 1.87 -17.94
CA GLY A 193 7.55 2.00 -19.34
C GLY A 193 7.68 3.43 -19.84
N MET A 194 7.26 4.43 -19.05
CA MET A 194 7.29 5.84 -19.42
C MET A 194 8.50 6.56 -18.79
N PRO A 195 8.93 7.71 -19.32
CA PRO A 195 9.90 8.57 -18.63
C PRO A 195 9.29 9.09 -17.31
N LEU A 196 9.88 8.71 -16.17
CA LEU A 196 9.43 9.08 -14.83
C LEU A 196 10.54 9.80 -14.06
N SER A 197 10.17 10.66 -13.10
CA SER A 197 11.12 11.16 -12.12
C SER A 197 11.58 10.04 -11.19
N VAL A 198 12.79 10.16 -10.65
CA VAL A 198 13.38 9.15 -9.74
C VAL A 198 12.45 8.83 -8.57
N ASN A 199 11.90 9.85 -7.91
CA ASN A 199 11.02 9.68 -6.76
C ASN A 199 9.72 8.97 -7.14
N PHE A 200 9.16 9.29 -8.30
CA PHE A 200 7.93 8.66 -8.77
C PHE A 200 8.16 7.21 -9.16
N ALA A 201 9.24 6.91 -9.89
CA ALA A 201 9.65 5.55 -10.22
C ALA A 201 9.88 4.70 -8.95
N VAL A 202 10.61 5.23 -7.96
CA VAL A 202 10.79 4.56 -6.66
C VAL A 202 9.45 4.24 -6.01
N SER A 203 8.50 5.17 -6.04
CA SER A 203 7.20 5.01 -5.39
C SER A 203 6.33 3.95 -6.09
N VAL A 204 6.24 3.99 -7.43
CA VAL A 204 5.51 2.99 -8.24
C VAL A 204 6.12 1.60 -8.08
N VAL A 205 7.44 1.48 -8.17
CA VAL A 205 8.14 0.21 -7.98
C VAL A 205 7.93 -0.33 -6.57
N SER A 206 7.97 0.54 -5.54
CA SER A 206 7.75 0.14 -4.15
C SER A 206 6.32 -0.40 -3.96
N LEU A 207 5.32 0.25 -4.55
CA LEU A 207 3.93 -0.22 -4.49
C LEU A 207 3.77 -1.59 -5.18
N LEU A 208 4.37 -1.78 -6.35
CA LEU A 208 4.41 -3.10 -7.01
C LEU A 208 5.05 -4.17 -6.10
N GLY A 209 6.06 -3.80 -5.33
CA GLY A 209 6.65 -4.67 -4.32
C GLY A 209 5.65 -5.05 -3.22
N GLN A 210 4.89 -4.08 -2.69
CA GLN A 210 3.86 -4.36 -1.68
C GLN A 210 2.75 -5.26 -2.21
N LEU A 211 2.22 -4.94 -3.40
CA LEU A 211 1.21 -5.77 -4.08
C LEU A 211 1.73 -7.18 -4.35
N SER A 212 3.01 -7.32 -4.70
CA SER A 212 3.61 -8.65 -4.87
C SER A 212 3.68 -9.43 -3.57
N SER A 213 3.97 -8.78 -2.44
CA SER A 213 3.96 -9.44 -1.13
C SER A 213 2.55 -9.93 -0.80
N ILE A 214 1.54 -9.09 -1.05
CA ILE A 214 0.12 -9.45 -0.89
C ILE A 214 -0.20 -10.69 -1.74
N GLY A 215 0.17 -10.71 -3.03
CA GLY A 215 -0.12 -11.86 -3.88
C GLY A 215 0.62 -13.13 -3.47
N VAL A 216 1.88 -12.98 -3.09
CA VAL A 216 2.72 -14.07 -2.60
C VAL A 216 2.17 -14.68 -1.30
N ASP A 217 1.63 -13.87 -0.39
CA ASP A 217 0.99 -14.33 0.85
C ASP A 217 -0.38 -15.00 0.59
N ALA A 218 -1.03 -14.69 -0.54
CA ALA A 218 -2.32 -15.26 -0.93
C ALA A 218 -2.17 -16.58 -1.70
N ASP A 219 -1.34 -16.55 -2.75
CA ASP A 219 -1.31 -17.54 -3.83
C ASP A 219 0.04 -18.27 -3.95
N GLY A 220 1.04 -17.86 -3.15
CA GLY A 220 2.39 -18.40 -3.19
C GLY A 220 3.29 -17.76 -4.26
N CYS A 221 4.59 -18.01 -4.16
CA CYS A 221 5.60 -17.41 -5.06
C CYS A 221 5.65 -18.05 -6.46
N GLU A 222 5.03 -19.21 -6.66
CA GLU A 222 4.95 -19.92 -7.95
C GLU A 222 3.70 -19.51 -8.76
N ASN A 223 2.86 -18.63 -8.21
CA ASN A 223 1.70 -18.09 -8.89
C ASN A 223 2.13 -17.40 -10.21
N LYS A 224 1.35 -17.62 -11.28
CA LYS A 224 1.68 -17.14 -12.64
C LYS A 224 1.75 -15.62 -12.71
N GLU A 225 0.83 -14.93 -12.05
CA GLU A 225 0.78 -13.47 -12.01
C GLU A 225 2.00 -12.90 -11.25
N ILE A 226 2.42 -13.56 -10.17
CA ILE A 226 3.67 -13.24 -9.45
C ILE A 226 4.91 -13.49 -10.32
N SER A 227 4.99 -14.63 -11.02
CA SER A 227 6.11 -14.93 -11.90
C SER A 227 6.20 -13.93 -13.06
N ASN A 228 5.07 -13.52 -13.66
CA ASN A 228 5.03 -12.46 -14.66
C ASN A 228 5.47 -11.09 -14.11
N LEU A 229 5.02 -10.72 -12.90
CA LEU A 229 5.46 -9.49 -12.26
C LEU A 229 6.98 -9.51 -11.98
N ARG A 230 7.50 -10.65 -11.51
CA ARG A 230 8.92 -10.87 -11.26
C ARG A 230 9.76 -10.73 -12.53
N GLU A 231 9.31 -11.30 -13.65
CA GLU A 231 9.97 -11.15 -14.95
C GLU A 231 10.02 -9.68 -15.39
N LYS A 232 8.91 -8.95 -15.27
CA LYS A 232 8.85 -7.54 -15.64
C LYS A 232 9.73 -6.66 -14.76
N LEU A 233 9.76 -6.90 -13.44
CA LEU A 233 10.67 -6.19 -12.53
C LEU A 233 12.14 -6.53 -12.81
N SER A 234 12.44 -7.78 -13.19
CA SER A 234 13.80 -8.19 -13.57
C SER A 234 14.26 -7.52 -14.85
N ALA A 235 13.38 -7.45 -15.86
CA ALA A 235 13.63 -6.70 -17.08
C ALA A 235 13.81 -5.20 -16.81
N PHE A 236 12.99 -4.64 -15.91
CA PHE A 236 13.11 -3.24 -15.50
C PHE A 236 14.45 -2.95 -14.82
N LEU A 237 14.93 -3.81 -13.91
CA LEU A 237 16.23 -3.65 -13.26
C LEU A 237 17.41 -3.68 -14.25
N GLN A 238 17.32 -4.51 -15.29
CA GLN A 238 18.35 -4.65 -16.32
C GLN A 238 18.28 -3.56 -17.39
N CYS A 239 17.18 -2.80 -17.45
CA CYS A 239 17.01 -1.76 -18.44
C CYS A 239 18.03 -0.63 -18.26
N GLU A 240 18.64 -0.20 -19.36
CA GLU A 240 19.67 0.85 -19.36
C GLU A 240 19.13 2.17 -18.79
N THR A 241 17.86 2.48 -19.01
CA THR A 241 17.20 3.66 -18.43
C THR A 241 17.13 3.58 -16.91
N THR A 242 16.82 2.42 -16.34
CA THR A 242 16.80 2.20 -14.89
C THR A 242 18.19 2.26 -14.28
N LEU A 243 19.20 1.71 -14.97
CA LEU A 243 20.59 1.81 -14.54
C LEU A 243 21.05 3.28 -14.49
N LYS A 244 20.58 4.11 -15.43
CA LYS A 244 20.82 5.56 -15.47
C LYS A 244 19.91 6.39 -14.55
N ALA A 245 18.72 5.88 -14.19
CA ALA A 245 17.74 6.56 -13.33
C ALA A 245 18.19 6.66 -11.86
N GLY A 246 19.33 6.06 -11.52
CA GLY A 246 20.00 6.25 -10.23
C GLY A 246 19.82 5.08 -9.28
N PHE A 247 20.73 5.04 -8.30
CA PHE A 247 20.87 3.92 -7.37
C PHE A 247 19.59 3.65 -6.53
N ALA A 248 18.81 4.70 -6.23
CA ALA A 248 17.55 4.58 -5.49
C ALA A 248 16.50 3.74 -6.23
N VAL A 249 16.36 3.92 -7.55
CA VAL A 249 15.41 3.15 -8.37
C VAL A 249 15.83 1.67 -8.43
N GLN A 250 17.15 1.42 -8.54
CA GLN A 250 17.69 0.05 -8.54
C GLN A 250 17.41 -0.65 -7.21
N ILE A 251 17.66 0.04 -6.07
CA ILE A 251 17.37 -0.49 -4.73
C ILE A 251 15.88 -0.78 -4.56
N ALA A 252 14.99 0.15 -4.93
CA ALA A 252 13.55 -0.07 -4.83
C ALA A 252 13.12 -1.29 -5.67
N THR A 253 13.63 -1.41 -6.89
CA THR A 253 13.34 -2.55 -7.79
C THR A 253 13.84 -3.86 -7.21
N LEU A 254 15.03 -3.86 -6.60
CA LEU A 254 15.56 -5.01 -5.90
C LEU A 254 14.68 -5.42 -4.71
N CYS A 255 14.30 -4.46 -3.86
CA CYS A 255 13.41 -4.73 -2.73
C CYS A 255 12.08 -5.33 -3.19
N SER A 256 11.51 -4.79 -4.27
CA SER A 256 10.28 -5.33 -4.85
C SER A 256 10.46 -6.73 -5.42
N LEU A 257 11.59 -7.01 -6.09
CA LEU A 257 11.93 -8.36 -6.54
C LEU A 257 12.06 -9.35 -5.38
N LEU A 258 12.69 -8.96 -4.28
CA LEU A 258 12.83 -9.82 -3.10
C LEU A 258 11.46 -10.20 -2.50
N LYS A 259 10.51 -9.27 -2.49
CA LYS A 259 9.12 -9.54 -2.05
C LYS A 259 8.44 -10.59 -2.93
N THR A 260 8.68 -10.60 -4.24
CA THR A 260 8.16 -11.66 -5.13
C THR A 260 8.75 -13.04 -4.83
N LEU A 261 9.92 -13.11 -4.19
CA LEU A 261 10.67 -14.36 -3.95
C LEU A 261 10.42 -14.95 -2.55
N GLN A 262 9.70 -14.22 -1.67
CA GLN A 262 9.68 -14.48 -0.21
C GLN A 262 11.07 -14.61 0.42
N LEU A 263 12.10 -14.03 -0.20
CA LEU A 263 13.45 -14.14 0.32
C LEU A 263 13.70 -13.00 1.30
N ASP A 264 13.97 -13.34 2.55
CA ASP A 264 14.65 -12.42 3.43
C ASP A 264 16.09 -12.20 2.92
N PHE A 265 16.63 -11.02 3.19
CA PHE A 265 17.96 -10.66 2.72
C PHE A 265 19.05 -11.58 3.30
N SER A 266 18.81 -12.17 4.48
CA SER A 266 19.73 -13.11 5.13
C SER A 266 19.92 -14.40 4.32
N THR A 267 18.86 -14.82 3.62
CA THR A 267 18.82 -16.00 2.76
C THR A 267 19.52 -15.74 1.43
N VAL A 268 19.43 -14.51 0.90
CA VAL A 268 20.12 -14.09 -0.33
C VAL A 268 21.65 -14.11 -0.17
N PHE A 269 22.21 -13.71 0.99
CA PHE A 269 23.68 -13.85 1.21
C PHE A 269 24.13 -15.30 1.31
N ARG A 270 23.27 -16.18 1.85
CA ARG A 270 23.56 -17.61 1.97
C ARG A 270 23.48 -18.33 0.63
N LEU A 271 22.78 -17.75 -0.34
CA LEU A 271 22.57 -18.27 -1.70
C LEU A 271 23.84 -18.38 -2.54
N LYS A 272 24.98 -17.86 -2.07
CA LYS A 272 26.29 -18.05 -2.73
C LYS A 272 26.69 -19.53 -2.89
N THR A 273 25.94 -20.47 -2.29
CA THR A 273 26.34 -21.88 -2.20
C THR A 273 25.21 -22.93 -2.22
N ALA A 274 23.94 -22.58 -2.37
CA ALA A 274 22.87 -23.58 -2.37
C ALA A 274 21.85 -23.30 -3.48
N MET A 275 21.65 -24.28 -4.37
CA MET A 275 20.41 -24.36 -5.14
C MET A 275 19.24 -24.24 -4.17
N LEU A 276 18.31 -23.31 -4.45
CA LEU A 276 17.03 -23.23 -3.73
C LEU A 276 16.41 -24.63 -3.72
N PRO A 277 16.15 -25.24 -2.55
CA PRO A 277 15.67 -26.60 -2.49
C PRO A 277 14.28 -26.68 -3.13
N GLY A 278 14.14 -27.45 -4.20
CA GLY A 278 12.84 -27.89 -4.71
C GLY A 278 12.10 -26.99 -5.71
N CYS A 279 12.71 -25.94 -6.27
CA CYS A 279 11.99 -25.05 -7.19
C CYS A 279 12.19 -25.43 -8.67
N GLY A 280 11.11 -25.87 -9.33
CA GLY A 280 11.07 -26.12 -10.78
C GLY A 280 10.85 -24.85 -11.62
N ASP A 281 10.66 -23.68 -10.99
CA ASP A 281 10.43 -22.42 -11.69
C ASP A 281 11.75 -21.73 -12.08
N GLN A 282 12.01 -21.72 -13.39
CA GLN A 282 13.19 -21.07 -13.98
C GLN A 282 13.23 -19.57 -13.68
N SER A 283 12.07 -18.89 -13.59
CA SER A 283 11.97 -17.45 -13.33
C SER A 283 12.48 -17.09 -11.93
N LEU A 284 12.18 -17.93 -10.94
CA LEU A 284 12.60 -17.77 -9.56
C LEU A 284 14.14 -17.86 -9.44
N SER A 285 14.73 -18.87 -10.07
CA SER A 285 16.19 -19.06 -10.09
C SER A 285 16.92 -17.93 -10.83
N ALA A 286 16.37 -17.47 -11.96
CA ALA A 286 16.95 -16.40 -12.76
C ALA A 286 16.98 -15.07 -12.01
N SER A 287 15.88 -14.75 -11.30
CA SER A 287 15.75 -13.52 -10.52
C SER A 287 16.67 -13.53 -9.30
N ALA A 288 16.82 -14.66 -8.61
CA ALA A 288 17.75 -14.81 -7.50
C ALA A 288 19.23 -14.64 -7.95
N ASN A 289 19.56 -15.18 -9.13
CA ASN A 289 20.88 -14.99 -9.75
C ASN A 289 21.12 -13.53 -10.15
N LEU A 290 20.08 -12.85 -10.66
CA LEU A 290 20.14 -11.44 -11.02
C LEU A 290 20.43 -10.56 -9.79
N VAL A 291 19.71 -10.78 -8.68
CA VAL A 291 19.92 -10.11 -7.40
C VAL A 291 21.38 -10.27 -6.94
N THR A 292 21.89 -11.50 -7.00
CA THR A 292 23.27 -11.83 -6.59
C THR A 292 24.32 -11.14 -7.48
N LYS A 293 24.09 -11.14 -8.79
CA LYS A 293 24.96 -10.47 -9.77
C LYS A 293 24.94 -8.95 -9.59
N TRP A 294 23.78 -8.35 -9.39
CA TRP A 294 23.67 -6.91 -9.17
C TRP A 294 24.45 -6.50 -7.91
N PHE A 295 24.30 -7.27 -6.82
CA PHE A 295 25.02 -7.00 -5.57
C PHE A 295 26.55 -7.12 -5.71
N SER A 296 27.05 -8.05 -6.53
CA SER A 296 28.49 -8.20 -6.77
C SER A 296 29.09 -7.04 -7.58
N LEU A 297 28.30 -6.34 -8.37
CA LEU A 297 28.74 -5.19 -9.16
C LEU A 297 28.84 -3.88 -8.35
N LEU A 298 28.30 -3.84 -7.13
CA LEU A 298 28.35 -2.67 -6.26
C LEU A 298 29.75 -2.40 -5.72
N SER A 299 30.06 -1.12 -5.46
CA SER A 299 31.23 -0.72 -4.68
C SER A 299 31.09 -1.17 -3.21
N ASP A 300 32.19 -1.21 -2.46
CA ASP A 300 32.14 -1.62 -1.05
C ASP A 300 31.26 -0.68 -0.20
N GLU A 301 31.30 0.62 -0.46
CA GLU A 301 30.42 1.61 0.19
C GLU A 301 28.94 1.35 -0.14
N GLN A 302 28.62 1.12 -1.42
CA GLN A 302 27.27 0.79 -1.85
C GLN A 302 26.77 -0.52 -1.23
N ARG A 303 27.63 -1.54 -1.10
CA ARG A 303 27.28 -2.80 -0.44
C ARG A 303 26.95 -2.60 1.03
N VAL A 304 27.72 -1.78 1.75
CA VAL A 304 27.45 -1.46 3.16
C VAL A 304 26.14 -0.70 3.30
N PHE A 305 25.91 0.31 2.47
CA PHE A 305 24.69 1.11 2.49
C PHE A 305 23.44 0.27 2.16
N THR A 306 23.52 -0.55 1.10
CA THR A 306 22.46 -1.51 0.73
C THR A 306 22.14 -2.46 1.88
N LYS A 307 23.16 -2.97 2.58
CA LYS A 307 22.96 -3.83 3.76
C LYS A 307 22.22 -3.11 4.88
N LEU A 308 22.59 -1.86 5.18
CA LEU A 308 21.93 -1.06 6.21
C LEU A 308 20.47 -0.76 5.86
N LEU A 309 20.19 -0.47 4.59
CA LEU A 309 18.82 -0.22 4.11
C LEU A 309 17.95 -1.47 4.16
N LEU A 310 18.51 -2.64 3.83
CA LEU A 310 17.74 -3.89 3.75
C LEU A 310 17.57 -4.59 5.10
N LEU A 311 18.47 -4.35 6.06
CA LEU A 311 18.31 -4.81 7.44
C LEU A 311 17.28 -3.99 8.21
N ASN A 312 17.15 -2.71 7.86
CA ASN A 312 16.14 -1.82 8.40
C ASN A 312 15.00 -1.71 7.39
N ASP A 313 14.06 -2.67 7.41
CA ASP A 313 12.81 -2.76 6.61
C ASP A 313 12.01 -1.42 6.48
N SER A 314 12.41 -0.43 7.27
CA SER A 314 12.10 0.99 7.20
C SER A 314 12.20 1.68 5.83
N PHE A 315 13.03 1.30 4.86
CA PHE A 315 13.15 2.13 3.63
C PHE A 315 11.89 2.04 2.76
N VAL A 316 11.43 0.82 2.45
CA VAL A 316 10.21 0.62 1.64
C VAL A 316 8.95 0.91 2.46
N GLN A 317 8.96 0.57 3.76
CA GLN A 317 7.86 0.92 4.64
C GLN A 317 7.71 2.45 4.81
N LYS A 318 8.79 3.25 4.83
CA LYS A 318 8.68 4.72 4.95
C LYS A 318 8.21 5.42 3.68
N VAL A 319 8.35 4.80 2.50
CA VAL A 319 7.88 5.40 1.23
C VAL A 319 6.36 5.29 1.08
N ILE A 320 5.72 4.31 1.74
CA ILE A 320 4.28 4.00 1.61
C ILE A 320 3.58 3.94 2.98
N LYS A 321 4.14 4.49 4.06
CA LYS A 321 3.43 4.54 5.35
C LYS A 321 2.74 5.88 5.54
N ILE A 322 1.45 5.78 5.85
CA ILE A 322 0.58 6.79 6.46
C ILE A 322 1.19 7.23 7.80
#